data_AF-A0A6L7UTE8-F1
#
_entry.id   AF-A0A6L7UTE8-F1
#
_cell.length_a   1.000
_cell.length_b   1.000
_cell.length_c   1.000
_cell.angle_alpha   90.00
_cell.angle_beta   90.00
_cell.angle_gamma   90.00
#
_symmetry.space_group_name_H-M   'P 1'
#
loop_
_entity.id
_entity.type
_entity.pdbx_description
1 polymer ?
#
loop_
_entity_poly.entity_id
_entity_poly.type
_entity_poly.pdbx_seq_one_letter_code
_entity_poly.pdbx_strand_id
1 'polypeptide(L)'
;GIFGLSGVVVNDSLVMIDFIDQKLREGVPPRTAIMEGAKGRFRPIMLTSLTTFLGFTPLILERAIQAQFLIPFAASLGCGILFITAILMMVVPALCTLHLRLMPSRRPSIPSAA
;
A
#
# COMPACT_ATOMS: atom_id res chain seq x y z
N GLY A 1 17.74 1.31 -4.35
CA GLY A 1 16.39 1.35 -4.92
C GLY A 1 15.54 0.23 -4.37
N ILE A 2 15.75 -1.00 -4.86
CA ILE A 2 14.90 -2.17 -4.63
C ILE A 2 14.58 -2.45 -3.15
N PHE A 3 15.59 -2.48 -2.26
CA PHE A 3 15.35 -2.71 -0.83
C PHE A 3 14.47 -1.64 -0.18
N GLY A 4 14.67 -0.37 -0.54
CA GLY A 4 13.83 0.73 -0.05
C GLY A 4 12.40 0.63 -0.58
N LEU A 5 12.24 0.29 -1.87
CA LEU A 5 10.92 0.08 -2.48
C LEU A 5 10.19 -1.09 -1.82
N SER A 6 10.88 -2.20 -1.55
CA SER A 6 10.31 -3.36 -0.88
C SER A 6 9.75 -3.02 0.50
N GLY A 7 10.45 -2.17 1.28
CA GLY A 7 9.96 -1.74 2.59
C GLY A 7 8.67 -0.95 2.51
N VAL A 8 8.60 0.01 1.58
CA VAL A 8 7.39 0.81 1.34
C VAL A 8 6.24 -0.08 0.87
N VAL A 9 6.52 -1.03 -0.02
CA VAL A 9 5.53 -1.99 -0.53
C VAL A 9 4.92 -2.83 0.57
N VAL A 10 5.76 -3.39 1.45
CA VAL A 10 5.29 -4.21 2.56
C VAL A 10 4.48 -3.37 3.54
N ASN A 11 4.94 -2.16 3.85
CA ASN A 11 4.22 -1.24 4.74
C ASN A 11 2.82 -0.89 4.20
N ASP A 12 2.74 -0.46 2.95
CA ASP A 12 1.48 -0.03 2.34
C ASP A 12 0.48 -1.19 2.23
N SER A 13 0.98 -2.37 1.87
CA SER A 13 0.17 -3.59 1.77
C SER A 13 -0.35 -4.02 3.15
N LEU A 14 0.52 -4.02 4.16
CA LEU A 14 0.16 -4.42 5.53
C LEU A 14 -0.91 -3.49 6.09
N VAL A 15 -0.72 -2.18 5.97
CA VAL A 15 -1.68 -1.18 6.47
C VAL A 15 -3.06 -1.30 5.81
N MET A 16 -3.10 -1.70 4.54
CA MET A 16 -4.36 -1.89 3.83
C MET A 16 -5.05 -3.19 4.22
N ILE A 17 -4.30 -4.29 4.33
CA ILE A 17 -4.83 -5.58 4.78
C ILE A 17 -5.34 -5.48 6.23
N ASP A 18 -4.59 -4.84 7.12
CA ASP A 18 -4.96 -4.65 8.53
C ASP A 18 -6.27 -3.86 8.66
N PHE A 19 -6.45 -2.81 7.85
CA PHE A 19 -7.70 -2.04 7.83
C PHE A 19 -8.88 -2.86 7.31
N ILE A 20 -8.65 -3.71 6.31
CA ILE A 20 -9.67 -4.63 5.79
C ILE A 20 -10.03 -5.68 6.86
N ASP A 21 -9.05 -6.26 7.55
CA ASP A 21 -9.25 -7.24 8.63
C ASP A 21 -10.03 -6.60 9.79
N GLN A 22 -9.69 -5.38 10.18
CA GLN A 22 -10.42 -4.63 11.20
C GLN A 22 -11.89 -4.44 10.82
N LYS A 23 -12.19 -4.06 9.57
CA LYS A 23 -13.57 -3.93 9.07
C LYS A 23 -14.30 -5.28 9.05
N LEU A 24 -13.62 -6.37 8.71
CA LEU A 24 -14.21 -7.71 8.81
C LEU A 24 -14.56 -8.08 10.26
N ARG A 25 -13.71 -7.72 11.24
CA ARG A 25 -13.96 -7.96 12.68
C ARG A 25 -15.12 -7.14 13.22
N GLU A 26 -15.34 -5.95 12.68
CA GLU A 26 -16.52 -5.11 12.95
C GLU A 26 -17.83 -5.70 12.38
N GLY A 27 -17.77 -6.84 11.68
CA GLY A 27 -18.92 -7.50 11.09
C GLY A 27 -19.34 -6.94 9.73
N VAL A 28 -18.53 -6.07 9.12
CA VAL A 28 -18.80 -5.53 7.79
C VAL A 28 -18.72 -6.66 6.75
N PRO A 29 -19.68 -6.75 5.80
CA PRO A 29 -19.62 -7.74 4.73
C PRO A 29 -18.28 -7.68 3.99
N PRO A 30 -17.64 -8.83 3.68
CA PRO A 30 -16.25 -8.82 3.17
C PRO A 30 -16.03 -8.00 1.91
N ARG A 31 -17.01 -7.98 0.99
CA ARG A 31 -16.97 -7.14 -0.22
C ARG A 31 -16.99 -5.65 0.12
N THR A 32 -17.82 -5.26 1.08
CA THR A 32 -17.95 -3.87 1.53
C THR A 32 -16.69 -3.44 2.28
N ALA A 33 -16.15 -4.30 3.15
CA ALA A 33 -14.92 -4.04 3.88
C ALA A 33 -13.71 -3.80 2.95
N ILE A 34 -13.58 -4.59 1.88
CA ILE A 34 -12.52 -4.37 0.86
C ILE A 34 -12.71 -3.03 0.15
N MET A 35 -13.94 -2.70 -0.25
CA MET A 35 -14.24 -1.43 -0.91
C MET A 35 -13.96 -0.22 -0.01
N GLU A 36 -14.39 -0.28 1.25
CA GLU A 36 -14.17 0.78 2.24
C GLU A 36 -12.70 0.90 2.61
N GLY A 37 -12.00 -0.22 2.77
CA GLY A 37 -10.55 -0.22 3.02
C GLY A 37 -9.75 0.37 1.87
N ALA A 38 -10.06 -0.02 0.63
CA ALA A 38 -9.40 0.53 -0.56
C ALA A 38 -9.66 2.03 -0.71
N LYS A 39 -10.91 2.49 -0.54
CA LYS A 39 -11.28 3.92 -0.62
C LYS A 39 -10.66 4.75 0.51
N GLY A 40 -10.70 4.24 1.74
CA GLY A 40 -10.18 4.91 2.92
C GLY A 40 -8.65 5.08 2.88
N ARG A 41 -7.94 4.12 2.29
CA ARG A 41 -6.48 4.16 2.16
C ARG A 41 -5.97 4.81 0.88
N PHE A 42 -6.81 4.99 -0.13
CA PHE A 42 -6.41 5.65 -1.38
C PHE A 42 -5.76 7.01 -1.17
N ARG A 43 -6.40 7.89 -0.39
CA ARG A 43 -5.92 9.28 -0.19
C ARG A 43 -4.61 9.29 0.61
N PRO A 44 -4.50 8.60 1.77
CA PRO A 44 -3.24 8.50 2.49
C PRO A 44 -2.09 7.94 1.65
N ILE A 45 -2.30 6.83 0.94
CA ILE A 45 -1.23 6.17 0.18
C ILE A 45 -0.74 7.09 -0.96
N MET A 46 -1.66 7.72 -1.71
CA MET A 46 -1.30 8.70 -2.75
C MET A 46 -0.49 9.87 -2.18
N LEU A 47 -0.87 10.37 -1.00
CA LEU A 47 -0.20 11.49 -0.35
C LEU A 47 1.21 11.12 0.11
N THR A 48 1.39 9.91 0.64
CA THR A 48 2.72 9.37 1.00
C THR A 48 3.61 9.26 -0.23
N SER A 49 3.13 8.63 -1.31
CA SER A 49 3.92 8.45 -2.53
C SER A 49 4.32 9.78 -3.16
N LEU A 50 3.39 10.74 -3.19
CA LEU A 50 3.68 12.08 -3.67
C LEU A 50 4.70 12.79 -2.78
N THR A 51 4.55 12.71 -1.46
CA THR A 51 5.49 13.29 -0.50
C THR A 51 6.88 12.70 -0.67
N THR A 52 7.00 11.39 -0.90
CA THR A 52 8.30 10.74 -1.14
C THR A 52 8.91 11.19 -2.46
N PHE A 53 8.14 11.26 -3.54
CA PHE A 53 8.61 11.76 -4.83
C PHE A 53 9.10 13.21 -4.72
N LEU A 54 8.34 14.07 -4.05
CA LEU A 54 8.72 15.46 -3.80
C LEU A 54 9.96 15.56 -2.90
N GLY A 55 10.11 14.69 -1.90
CA GLY A 55 11.29 14.64 -1.04
C GLY A 55 12.57 14.26 -1.80
N PHE A 56 12.46 13.42 -2.84
CA PHE A 56 13.59 13.08 -3.70
C PHE A 56 13.83 14.07 -4.84
N THR A 57 12.85 14.91 -5.18
CA THR A 57 12.96 15.93 -6.25
C THR A 57 14.17 16.87 -6.09
N PRO A 58 14.43 17.51 -4.93
CA PRO A 58 15.61 18.37 -4.77
C PRO A 58 16.92 17.58 -4.88
N LEU A 59 16.93 16.32 -4.43
CA LEU A 59 18.11 15.46 -4.52
C LEU A 59 18.44 15.05 -5.96
N ILE A 60 17.41 14.87 -6.79
CA ILE A 60 17.57 14.55 -8.22
C ILE A 60 18.06 15.77 -9.01
N LEU A 61 17.71 16.99 -8.58
CA LEU A 61 18.12 18.26 -9.20
C LEU A 61 19.52 18.72 -8.78
N GLU A 62 20.07 18.14 -7.71
CA GLU A 62 21.39 18.49 -7.17
C GLU A 62 22.51 18.17 -8.17
N ARG A 63 23.45 19.10 -8.34
CA ARG A 63 24.53 19.00 -9.35
C ARG A 63 25.92 18.79 -8.75
N ALA A 64 26.03 18.68 -7.44
CA ALA A 64 27.30 18.38 -6.78
C ALA A 64 27.87 17.03 -7.24
N ILE A 65 29.17 17.00 -7.62
CA ILE A 65 29.90 15.79 -8.06
C ILE A 65 29.83 14.66 -7.03
N GLN A 66 29.85 15.00 -5.73
CA GLN A 66 29.72 14.04 -4.63
C GLN A 66 28.33 13.36 -4.57
N ALA A 67 27.28 14.03 -5.08
CA ALA A 67 25.91 13.53 -5.06
C ALA A 67 25.55 12.68 -6.29
N GLN A 68 26.40 12.63 -7.33
CA GLN A 68 26.08 11.96 -8.60
C GLN A 68 25.81 10.46 -8.47
N PHE A 69 26.39 9.79 -7.47
CA PHE A 69 26.08 8.39 -7.16
C PHE A 69 24.69 8.18 -6.53
N LEU A 70 24.15 9.21 -5.89
CA LEU A 70 22.87 9.16 -5.18
C LEU A 70 21.69 9.52 -6.10
N ILE A 71 21.94 10.31 -7.15
CA ILE A 71 20.96 10.66 -8.19
C ILE A 71 20.27 9.41 -8.80
N PRO A 72 20.97 8.39 -9.32
CA PRO A 72 20.32 7.21 -9.92
C PRO A 72 19.54 6.39 -8.88
N PHE A 73 20.00 6.38 -7.62
CA PHE A 73 19.29 5.73 -6.52
C PHE A 73 17.98 6.46 -6.20
N ALA A 74 18.02 7.79 -6.08
CA ALA A 74 16.87 8.62 -5.78
C ALA A 74 15.85 8.61 -6.92
N ALA A 75 16.30 8.68 -8.17
CA ALA A 75 15.44 8.59 -9.35
C ALA A 75 14.73 7.23 -9.43
N SER A 76 15.45 6.13 -9.19
CA SER A 76 14.86 4.78 -9.15
C SER A 76 13.80 4.63 -8.05
N LEU A 77 14.06 5.17 -6.85
CA LEU A 77 13.11 5.12 -5.73
C LEU A 77 11.89 6.02 -5.94
N GLY A 78 12.11 7.27 -6.36
CA GLY A 78 11.04 8.25 -6.58
C GLY A 78 10.06 7.78 -7.66
N CYS A 79 10.57 7.39 -8.83
CA CYS A 79 9.72 6.85 -9.90
C CYS A 79 9.13 5.47 -9.53
N GLY A 80 9.92 4.64 -8.85
CA GLY A 80 9.50 3.31 -8.42
C GLY A 80 8.30 3.34 -7.48
N ILE A 81 8.27 4.26 -6.51
CA ILE A 81 7.16 4.41 -5.56
C ILE A 81 5.86 4.77 -6.27
N LEU A 82 5.88 5.74 -7.19
CA LEU A 82 4.68 6.14 -7.92
C LEU A 82 4.08 4.95 -8.70
N PHE A 83 4.94 4.17 -9.34
CA PHE A 83 4.52 3.01 -10.11
C PHE A 83 4.02 1.87 -9.22
N ILE A 84 4.75 1.55 -8.15
CA ILE A 84 4.42 0.42 -7.27
C ILE A 84 3.15 0.70 -6.46
N THR A 85 2.94 1.94 -6.03
CA THR A 85 1.73 2.36 -5.34
C THR A 85 0.49 2.16 -6.20
N ALA A 86 0.56 2.55 -7.48
CA ALA A 86 -0.53 2.33 -8.43
C ALA A 86 -0.84 0.83 -8.59
N ILE A 87 0.19 -0.01 -8.69
CA ILE A 87 0.03 -1.46 -8.77
C ILE A 87 -0.56 -2.02 -7.48
N LEU A 88 -0.01 -1.70 -6.32
CA LEU A 88 -0.45 -2.21 -5.03
C LEU A 88 -1.92 -1.90 -4.75
N MET A 89 -2.32 -0.68 -5.08
CA MET A 89 -3.69 -0.25 -4.87
C MET A 89 -4.69 -1.05 -5.72
N MET A 90 -4.24 -1.68 -6.81
CA MET A 90 -5.03 -2.61 -7.62
C MET A 90 -4.86 -4.08 -7.16
N VAL A 91 -3.62 -4.51 -6.88
CA VAL A 91 -3.27 -5.89 -6.56
C VAL A 91 -3.81 -6.31 -5.20
N VAL A 92 -3.66 -5.50 -4.15
CA VAL A 92 -4.09 -5.86 -2.79
C VAL A 92 -5.61 -6.10 -2.70
N PRO A 93 -6.51 -5.20 -3.17
CA PRO A 93 -7.95 -5.49 -3.12
C PRO A 93 -8.35 -6.63 -4.05
N ALA A 94 -7.66 -6.82 -5.18
CA ALA A 94 -7.88 -7.98 -6.05
C ALA A 94 -7.51 -9.29 -5.35
N LEU A 95 -6.38 -9.32 -4.64
CA LEU A 95 -5.92 -10.48 -3.88
C LEU A 95 -6.87 -10.80 -2.72
N CYS A 96 -7.33 -9.79 -1.96
CA CYS A 96 -8.33 -9.98 -0.92
C CYS A 96 -9.65 -10.53 -1.47
N THR A 97 -10.08 -10.03 -2.64
CA THR A 97 -11.29 -10.51 -3.32
C THR A 97 -11.14 -11.95 -3.80
N LEU A 98 -9.97 -12.30 -4.35
CA LEU A 98 -9.65 -13.66 -4.78
C LEU A 98 -9.58 -14.62 -3.58
N HIS A 99 -8.97 -14.19 -2.48
CA HIS A 99 -8.90 -14.97 -1.24
C HIS A 99 -10.30 -15.28 -0.69
N LEU A 100 -11.20 -14.30 -0.69
CA LEU A 100 -12.61 -14.51 -0.32
C LEU A 100 -13.35 -15.48 -1.26
N ARG A 101 -12.98 -15.52 -2.54
CA ARG A 101 -13.56 -16.46 -3.51
C ARG A 101 -13.03 -17.89 -3.33
N LEU A 102 -11.73 -18.03 -3.02
CA LEU A 102 -11.06 -19.32 -2.89
C LEU A 102 -11.28 -19.99 -1.52
N MET A 103 -11.49 -19.20 -0.46
CA MET A 103 -11.83 -19.71 0.87
C MET A 103 -13.20 -19.15 1.32
N PRO A 104 -14.32 -19.70 0.80
CA PRO A 104 -15.67 -19.34 1.27
C PRO A 104 -15.95 -19.74 2.71
N SER A 105 -15.06 -20.52 3.34
CA SER A 105 -15.29 -21.15 4.65
C SER A 105 -14.13 -20.88 5.61
N ARG A 106 -14.20 -19.73 6.29
CA ARG A 106 -14.20 -19.69 7.76
C ARG A 106 -15.04 -18.50 8.17
N ARG A 107 -16.26 -18.80 8.64
CA ARG A 107 -17.09 -17.90 9.42
C ARG A 107 -16.22 -17.30 10.53
N PRO A 108 -16.17 -15.98 10.75
CA PRO A 108 -15.97 -15.50 12.09
C PRO A 108 -17.17 -16.02 12.88
N SER A 109 -16.95 -17.04 13.70
CA SER A 109 -17.85 -17.37 14.78
C SER A 109 -17.94 -16.13 15.65
N ILE A 110 -18.98 -15.33 15.43
CA ILE A 110 -19.39 -14.27 16.33
C ILE A 110 -19.49 -14.93 17.71
N PRO A 111 -18.66 -14.57 18.70
CA PRO A 111 -18.92 -14.98 20.06
C PRO A 111 -20.28 -14.39 20.43
N SER A 112 -21.23 -15.29 20.67
CA SER A 112 -22.48 -14.98 21.35
C SER A 112 -22.13 -14.40 22.73
N ALA A 113 -22.16 -13.08 22.86
CA ALA A 113 -22.46 -12.43 24.13
C ALA A 113 -23.97 -12.12 24.06
N ALA A 114 -24.90 -12.87 24.67
CA ALA A 114 -24.98 -13.33 26.06
C ALA A 114 -24.77 -12.20 27.07
#